data_AF-A0A3B4T9P0-F1
#
_entry.id   AF-A0A3B4T9P0-F1
#
_cell.length_a   1.000
_cell.length_b   1.000
_cell.length_c   1.000
_cell.angle_alpha   90.00
_cell.angle_beta   90.00
_cell.angle_gamma   90.00
#
_symmetry.space_group_name_H-M   'P 1'
#
loop_
_entity.id
_entity.type
_entity.pdbx_description
1 polymer ?
#
loop_
_entity_poly.entity_id
_entity_poly.type
_entity_poly.pdbx_seq_one_letter_code
_entity_poly.pdbx_strand_id
1 'polypeptide(L)'
;MYYGRTDRNCECPYKAVLEVCDRTGSVCVVLWNSVCVSWYCCLKPGDIISLRRYRVKQHYLAETDDIEISVNSRNPAARISVLPESSISPEYLPPAPTYSFCNSKELLERPHGAVCDVIGLLTFSGRSERIRSKEGRGAELFEYRWLRLEDGTSNQPIMVKLFSTSQPETNCKLHPLSVVVCTRLQMIRAADQTLGCCYLTNTTYTQVYCTGLGHHSEMSYRKLLPVRQFLQWLRSQDDQQMLSRALIGGFFMYPPPPVSLETYMKDRRGEPGFLRGVELQREVERLCYRERCTFCIQATVTMVTYSRRGEEDRCLFWTDRAASLSPSSSSSSSSSPRLSKSSLDLSSSPSSSSSSLLLLPSTPRSLRPPLSPSSLSLSPTSPSSAVSQLTPRRVDVRAGRKRKQLLQPDSPRKRHPWVTLQPEQNKSEILFEASMEFLENTNADEDDSDDDDTSSFVTAPLSPTFPPVAVETLPMRYDHTHREEQAVTVAMGGRVTHEGFDYAIEDYYTLRLRALSDGVSVHAIFLPHSSSSSLSPPLLPHANTWTSILSHGAFSSHKPPPSPADLISMAAQLTNQRLVCVLEACHLGGATTELILSRAFHLPN
;
A
#
# COMPACT_ATOMS: atom_id res chain seq x y z
N MET A 1 19.92 2.69 -4.18
CA MET A 1 19.54 1.29 -4.47
C MET A 1 20.77 0.40 -4.41
N TYR A 2 20.73 -0.70 -3.66
CA TYR A 2 21.78 -1.71 -3.64
C TYR A 2 21.56 -2.70 -4.80
N TYR A 3 22.60 -3.04 -5.56
CA TYR A 3 22.54 -4.05 -6.64
C TYR A 3 23.56 -5.18 -6.45
N GLY A 4 24.23 -5.21 -5.30
CA GLY A 4 25.23 -6.21 -5.00
C GLY A 4 24.65 -7.61 -5.01
N ARG A 5 25.45 -8.58 -5.40
CA ARG A 5 25.11 -9.99 -5.33
C ARG A 5 26.16 -10.70 -4.50
N THR A 6 25.77 -11.76 -3.81
CA THR A 6 26.65 -12.55 -2.93
C THR A 6 27.85 -13.15 -3.68
N ASP A 7 27.77 -13.30 -5.00
CA ASP A 7 28.79 -13.83 -5.89
C ASP A 7 29.71 -12.74 -6.51
N ARG A 8 29.48 -11.45 -6.23
CA ARG A 8 30.23 -10.34 -6.85
C ARG A 8 30.96 -9.49 -5.82
N ASN A 9 32.30 -9.51 -5.90
CA ASN A 9 33.16 -8.60 -5.16
C ASN A 9 33.10 -7.19 -5.77
N CYS A 10 32.13 -6.40 -5.31
CA CYS A 10 32.01 -4.98 -5.60
C CYS A 10 31.92 -4.24 -4.27
N GLU A 11 32.87 -3.35 -3.99
CA GLU A 11 33.06 -2.69 -2.69
C GLU A 11 31.87 -1.78 -2.31
N CYS A 12 31.33 -1.05 -3.28
CA CYS A 12 30.18 -0.17 -3.10
C CYS A 12 29.12 -0.51 -4.14
N PRO A 13 28.34 -1.59 -4.03
CA PRO A 13 27.41 -1.98 -5.09
C PRO A 13 26.08 -1.19 -4.97
N TYR A 14 26.19 0.13 -4.97
CA TYR A 14 25.09 1.07 -4.89
C TYR A 14 24.96 1.89 -6.16
N LYS A 15 23.72 2.14 -6.56
CA LYS A 15 23.38 3.09 -7.61
C LYS A 15 22.29 4.05 -7.17
N ALA A 16 22.32 5.25 -7.72
CA ALA A 16 21.26 6.24 -7.65
C ALA A 16 20.88 6.66 -9.07
N VAL A 17 19.59 6.88 -9.30
CA VAL A 17 19.05 7.32 -10.58
C VAL A 17 18.51 8.73 -10.38
N LEU A 18 18.95 9.65 -11.22
CA LEU A 18 18.58 11.06 -11.21
C LEU A 18 17.92 11.41 -12.55
N GLU A 19 16.89 12.23 -12.52
CA GLU A 19 16.40 12.93 -13.71
C GLU A 19 17.07 14.30 -13.74
N VAL A 20 17.81 14.59 -14.80
CA VAL A 20 18.47 15.87 -15.01
C VAL A 20 17.90 16.52 -16.25
N CYS A 21 17.60 17.81 -16.16
CA CYS A 21 16.98 18.57 -17.23
C CYS A 21 17.84 19.76 -17.62
N ASP A 22 17.86 20.07 -18.92
CA ASP A 22 18.33 21.34 -19.45
C ASP A 22 17.28 21.91 -20.43
N ARG A 23 17.67 22.84 -21.30
CA ARG A 23 16.77 23.44 -22.30
C ARG A 23 16.45 22.52 -23.48
N THR A 24 17.25 21.49 -23.67
CA THR A 24 17.13 20.53 -24.78
C THR A 24 16.23 19.36 -24.39
N GLY A 25 16.16 19.02 -23.10
CA GLY A 25 15.25 18.01 -22.58
C GLY A 25 15.67 17.47 -21.22
N SER A 26 15.13 16.31 -20.90
CA SER A 26 15.45 15.55 -19.68
C SER A 26 16.20 14.28 -20.05
N VAL A 27 17.11 13.84 -19.18
CA VAL A 27 17.87 12.60 -19.37
C VAL A 27 18.06 11.88 -18.04
N CYS A 28 18.03 10.55 -18.11
CA CYS A 28 18.34 9.68 -16.97
C CYS A 28 19.85 9.67 -16.71
N VAL A 29 20.25 10.02 -15.49
CA VAL A 29 21.64 9.98 -15.03
C VAL A 29 21.77 8.93 -13.92
N VAL A 30 22.68 7.98 -14.10
CA VAL A 30 22.92 6.90 -13.12
C VAL A 30 24.28 7.08 -12.48
N LEU A 31 24.29 7.31 -11.17
CA LEU A 31 25.49 7.34 -10.34
C LEU A 31 25.85 5.92 -9.93
N TRP A 32 27.07 5.48 -10.23
CA TRP A 32 27.51 4.12 -9.96
C TRP A 32 28.56 4.05 -8.84
N ASN A 33 28.44 3.02 -8.02
CA ASN A 33 29.40 2.63 -7.01
C ASN A 33 29.76 3.73 -6.01
N SER A 34 31.06 3.97 -5.80
CA SER A 34 31.56 5.01 -4.92
C SER A 34 31.06 6.40 -5.31
N VAL A 35 30.79 6.67 -6.60
CA VAL A 35 30.21 7.96 -7.02
C VAL A 35 28.81 8.13 -6.45
N CYS A 36 28.01 7.06 -6.41
CA CYS A 36 26.70 7.08 -5.76
C CYS A 36 26.86 7.45 -4.28
N VAL A 37 27.74 6.76 -3.55
CA VAL A 37 27.94 6.99 -2.12
C VAL A 37 28.43 8.43 -1.85
N SER A 38 29.35 8.95 -2.66
CA SER A 38 29.90 10.29 -2.48
C SER A 38 28.93 11.43 -2.80
N TRP A 39 27.96 11.22 -3.69
CA TRP A 39 27.12 12.32 -4.19
C TRP A 39 25.65 12.22 -3.79
N TYR A 40 25.17 11.03 -3.44
CA TYR A 40 23.75 10.83 -3.16
C TYR A 40 23.22 11.78 -2.06
N CYS A 41 23.94 11.89 -0.94
CA CYS A 41 23.54 12.79 0.15
C CYS A 41 23.88 14.27 -0.10
N CYS A 42 24.66 14.57 -1.14
CA CYS A 42 25.10 15.92 -1.47
C CYS A 42 24.22 16.61 -2.52
N LEU A 43 23.33 15.86 -3.18
CA LEU A 43 22.47 16.35 -4.24
C LEU A 43 21.02 16.38 -3.75
N LYS A 44 20.35 17.50 -3.98
CA LYS A 44 18.92 17.68 -3.72
C LYS A 44 18.17 18.00 -5.02
N PRO A 45 16.89 17.60 -5.15
CA PRO A 45 16.06 18.05 -6.26
C PRO A 45 16.05 19.58 -6.35
N GLY A 46 16.35 20.12 -7.53
CA GLY A 46 16.48 21.56 -7.77
C GLY A 46 17.92 22.07 -7.79
N ASP A 47 18.90 21.28 -7.34
CA ASP A 47 20.31 21.64 -7.49
C ASP A 47 20.70 21.74 -8.97
N ILE A 48 21.49 22.77 -9.29
CA ILE A 48 22.09 22.91 -10.61
C ILE A 48 23.47 22.28 -10.57
N ILE A 49 23.75 21.33 -11.46
CA ILE A 49 25.02 20.60 -11.47
C ILE A 49 25.78 20.80 -12.78
N SER A 50 27.12 20.82 -12.69
CA SER A 50 28.00 20.58 -13.84
C SER A 50 28.40 19.12 -13.86
N LEU A 51 28.08 18.43 -14.95
CA LEU A 51 28.47 17.04 -15.17
C LEU A 51 29.45 16.96 -16.35
N ARG A 52 30.64 16.41 -16.14
CA ARG A 52 31.67 16.24 -17.18
C ARG A 52 32.27 14.84 -17.11
N ARG A 53 32.83 14.38 -18.24
CA ARG A 53 33.52 13.08 -18.35
C ARG A 53 32.62 11.91 -17.94
N TYR A 54 31.48 11.76 -18.59
CA TYR A 54 30.54 10.65 -18.38
C TYR A 54 30.50 9.73 -19.61
N ARG A 55 29.85 8.58 -19.48
CA ARG A 55 29.49 7.73 -20.63
C ARG A 55 28.03 7.93 -20.97
N VAL A 56 27.73 7.95 -22.26
CA VAL A 56 26.35 7.79 -22.76
C VAL A 56 26.18 6.33 -23.16
N LYS A 57 25.08 5.72 -22.74
CA LYS A 57 24.71 4.35 -23.09
C LYS A 57 23.25 4.35 -23.51
N GLN A 58 22.84 3.32 -24.23
CA GLN A 58 21.41 3.06 -24.42
C GLN A 58 20.79 2.65 -23.08
N HIS A 59 19.61 3.17 -22.78
CA HIS A 59 18.92 2.85 -21.55
C HIS A 59 18.51 1.37 -21.56
N TYR A 60 18.90 0.62 -20.53
CA TYR A 60 18.81 -0.85 -20.52
C TYR A 60 17.38 -1.40 -20.56
N LEU A 61 16.37 -0.56 -20.32
CA LEU A 61 14.95 -0.93 -20.17
C LEU A 61 14.01 -0.17 -21.12
N ALA A 62 14.51 0.65 -22.05
CA ALA A 62 13.66 1.40 -22.97
C ALA A 62 13.44 0.63 -24.29
N GLU A 63 12.20 0.64 -24.79
CA GLU A 63 11.84 0.12 -26.13
C GLU A 63 12.27 1.06 -27.27
N THR A 64 12.71 2.29 -26.95
CA THR A 64 13.09 3.37 -27.88
C THR A 64 14.60 3.67 -27.83
N ASP A 65 15.11 4.52 -28.74
CA ASP A 65 16.47 5.10 -28.76
C ASP A 65 16.76 6.03 -27.56
N ASP A 66 16.26 5.69 -26.38
CA ASP A 66 16.43 6.45 -25.15
C ASP A 66 17.83 6.19 -24.57
N ILE A 67 18.47 7.26 -24.12
CA ILE A 67 19.85 7.24 -23.65
C ILE A 67 19.92 7.45 -22.14
N GLU A 68 20.86 6.78 -21.50
CA GLU A 68 21.24 7.02 -20.11
C GLU A 68 22.67 7.57 -20.02
N ILE A 69 22.87 8.51 -19.10
CA ILE A 69 24.19 9.01 -18.74
C ILE A 69 24.72 8.21 -17.56
N SER A 70 25.76 7.41 -17.78
CA SER A 70 26.41 6.59 -16.77
C SER A 70 27.61 7.34 -16.18
N VAL A 71 27.49 7.66 -14.89
CA VAL A 71 28.49 8.41 -14.12
C VAL A 71 29.31 7.43 -13.28
N ASN A 72 30.60 7.33 -13.58
CA ASN A 72 31.49 6.31 -13.03
C ASN A 72 32.71 6.94 -12.37
N SER A 73 33.30 6.23 -11.41
CA SER A 73 34.54 6.67 -10.73
C SER A 73 35.78 6.51 -11.62
N ARG A 74 35.70 5.67 -12.66
CA ARG A 74 36.78 5.38 -13.61
C ARG A 74 36.21 5.15 -15.01
N ASN A 75 37.07 5.35 -16.00
CA ASN A 75 36.82 5.03 -17.41
C ASN A 75 35.50 5.58 -17.99
N PRO A 76 35.32 6.90 -18.16
CA PRO A 76 36.12 7.96 -17.58
C PRO A 76 35.70 8.25 -16.14
N ALA A 77 36.63 8.80 -15.35
CA ALA A 77 36.31 9.32 -14.02
C ALA A 77 35.50 10.61 -14.18
N ALA A 78 34.22 10.54 -13.81
CA ALA A 78 33.31 11.66 -13.93
C ALA A 78 33.66 12.80 -12.97
N ARG A 79 33.35 14.03 -13.39
CA ARG A 79 33.45 15.23 -12.56
C ARG A 79 32.05 15.81 -12.39
N ILE A 80 31.63 15.90 -11.13
CA ILE A 80 30.36 16.50 -10.71
C ILE A 80 30.69 17.69 -9.82
N SER A 81 29.93 18.77 -9.93
CA SER A 81 29.96 19.90 -9.00
C SER A 81 28.60 20.57 -8.94
N VAL A 82 28.11 20.91 -7.75
CA VAL A 82 26.94 21.79 -7.58
C VAL A 82 27.36 23.22 -7.92
N LEU A 83 26.55 23.91 -8.71
CA LEU A 83 26.77 25.28 -9.16
C LEU A 83 25.74 26.21 -8.53
N PRO A 84 26.15 27.36 -7.97
CA PRO A 84 25.20 28.38 -7.57
C PRO A 84 24.55 29.00 -8.81
N GLU A 85 23.27 29.31 -8.73
CA GLU A 85 22.50 29.91 -9.84
C GLU A 85 23.17 31.19 -10.38
N SER A 86 23.76 32.00 -9.50
CA SER A 86 24.47 33.23 -9.85
C SER A 86 25.72 33.03 -10.72
N SER A 87 26.27 31.82 -10.77
CA SER A 87 27.46 31.49 -11.59
C SER A 87 27.12 31.10 -13.03
N ILE A 88 25.84 31.04 -13.38
CA ILE A 88 25.35 30.52 -14.65
C ILE A 88 24.74 31.66 -15.45
N SER A 89 25.13 31.79 -16.72
CA SER A 89 24.51 32.81 -17.57
C SER A 89 23.02 32.48 -17.80
N PRO A 90 22.14 33.50 -17.93
CA PRO A 90 20.71 33.29 -18.10
C PRO A 90 20.32 32.46 -19.33
N GLU A 91 21.24 32.24 -20.27
CA GLU A 91 21.07 31.41 -21.48
C GLU A 91 21.33 29.90 -21.24
N TYR A 92 22.03 29.54 -20.16
CA TYR A 92 22.30 28.15 -19.77
C TYR A 92 21.60 27.75 -18.48
N LEU A 93 20.79 28.64 -17.90
CA LEU A 93 20.00 28.33 -16.72
C LEU A 93 18.98 27.22 -17.06
N PRO A 94 19.00 26.08 -16.35
CA PRO A 94 18.02 25.01 -16.50
C PRO A 94 16.60 25.47 -16.11
N PRO A 95 15.55 24.82 -16.64
CA PRO A 95 14.19 25.08 -16.18
C PRO A 95 14.04 24.70 -14.70
N ALA A 96 13.23 25.48 -13.97
CA ALA A 96 12.88 25.14 -12.59
C ALA A 96 12.07 23.82 -12.55
N PRO A 97 12.16 23.05 -11.45
CA PRO A 97 11.33 21.87 -11.25
C PRO A 97 9.85 22.19 -11.42
N THR A 98 9.17 21.42 -12.27
CA THR A 98 7.73 21.55 -12.50
C THR A 98 6.97 20.64 -11.54
N TYR A 99 5.84 21.14 -11.04
CA TYR A 99 4.93 20.38 -10.20
C TYR A 99 3.53 20.38 -10.82
N SER A 100 2.88 19.23 -10.86
CA SER A 100 1.53 19.01 -11.37
C SER A 100 0.63 18.47 -10.25
N PHE A 101 0.34 19.33 -9.27
CA PHE A 101 -0.54 18.99 -8.16
C PHE A 101 -1.95 18.67 -8.65
N CYS A 102 -2.49 17.56 -8.15
CA CYS A 102 -3.87 17.14 -8.32
C CYS A 102 -4.53 16.98 -6.96
N ASN A 103 -5.74 17.52 -6.81
CA ASN A 103 -6.56 17.29 -5.62
C ASN A 103 -7.44 16.03 -5.78
N SER A 104 -8.05 15.57 -4.68
CA SER A 104 -8.85 14.35 -4.63
C SER A 104 -9.99 14.34 -5.65
N LYS A 105 -10.61 15.50 -5.91
CA LYS A 105 -11.65 15.63 -6.94
C LYS A 105 -11.09 15.48 -8.37
N GLU A 106 -9.97 16.11 -8.67
CA GLU A 106 -9.30 16.02 -9.99
C GLU A 106 -8.78 14.62 -10.27
N LEU A 107 -8.34 13.88 -9.24
CA LEU A 107 -7.88 12.51 -9.39
C LEU A 107 -8.99 11.58 -9.91
N LEU A 108 -10.27 11.88 -9.67
CA LEU A 108 -11.39 11.08 -10.16
C LEU A 108 -11.47 11.04 -11.69
N GLU A 109 -10.97 12.07 -12.37
CA GLU A 109 -11.05 12.21 -13.84
C GLU A 109 -9.72 11.89 -14.54
N ARG A 110 -8.61 11.77 -13.79
CA ARG A 110 -7.27 11.54 -14.36
C ARG A 110 -7.13 10.16 -15.02
N PRO A 111 -6.49 10.01 -16.20
CA PRO A 111 -6.40 8.70 -16.85
C PRO A 111 -5.44 7.75 -16.11
N HIS A 112 -5.62 6.44 -16.33
CA HIS A 112 -4.67 5.44 -15.86
C HIS A 112 -3.26 5.70 -16.42
N GLY A 113 -2.25 5.50 -15.60
CA GLY A 113 -0.85 5.73 -15.95
C GLY A 113 -0.42 7.21 -15.88
N ALA A 114 -1.35 8.15 -15.70
CA ALA A 114 -1.02 9.56 -15.53
C ALA A 114 -0.12 9.78 -14.31
N VAL A 115 0.87 10.65 -14.46
CA VAL A 115 1.77 11.05 -13.37
C VAL A 115 1.32 12.40 -12.81
N CYS A 116 1.27 12.52 -11.49
CA CYS A 116 0.85 13.74 -10.79
C CYS A 116 1.55 13.89 -9.44
N ASP A 117 1.42 15.08 -8.86
CA ASP A 117 1.82 15.37 -7.49
C ASP A 117 0.57 15.50 -6.62
N VAL A 118 0.68 15.18 -5.34
CA VAL A 118 -0.42 15.34 -4.38
C VAL A 118 0.10 15.95 -3.08
N ILE A 119 -0.78 16.69 -2.42
CA ILE A 119 -0.61 17.17 -1.05
C ILE A 119 -1.85 16.76 -0.26
N GLY A 120 -1.66 16.30 0.97
CA GLY A 120 -2.78 16.01 1.85
C GLY A 120 -2.35 15.79 3.30
N LEU A 121 -3.32 15.88 4.20
CA LEU A 121 -3.18 15.50 5.60
C LEU A 121 -3.25 13.97 5.70
N LEU A 122 -2.23 13.34 6.25
CA LEU A 122 -2.20 11.89 6.43
C LEU A 122 -3.20 11.49 7.53
N THR A 123 -4.23 10.72 7.20
CA THR A 123 -5.24 10.25 8.17
C THR A 123 -5.16 8.76 8.47
N PHE A 124 -4.49 7.99 7.61
CA PHE A 124 -4.18 6.59 7.89
C PHE A 124 -2.82 6.20 7.33
N SER A 125 -1.99 5.56 8.17
CA SER A 125 -0.70 4.98 7.79
C SER A 125 -0.69 3.50 8.14
N GLY A 126 -0.83 2.64 7.14
CA GLY A 126 -0.89 1.18 7.31
C GLY A 126 0.46 0.58 7.72
N ARG A 127 0.43 -0.68 8.19
CA ARG A 127 1.67 -1.41 8.49
C ARG A 127 2.56 -1.58 7.25
N SER A 128 3.87 -1.68 7.45
CA SER A 128 4.80 -2.07 6.38
C SER A 128 4.55 -3.52 5.97
N GLU A 129 4.49 -3.76 4.66
CA GLU A 129 4.35 -5.08 4.06
C GLU A 129 5.37 -5.24 2.93
N ARG A 130 5.66 -6.49 2.56
CA ARG A 130 6.60 -6.84 1.49
C ARG A 130 5.90 -7.69 0.44
N ILE A 131 6.28 -7.51 -0.83
CA ILE A 131 5.79 -8.35 -1.92
C ILE A 131 6.96 -8.76 -2.82
N ARG A 132 6.93 -9.98 -3.38
CA ARG A 132 7.92 -10.42 -4.35
C ARG A 132 7.72 -9.75 -5.71
N SER A 133 8.82 -9.48 -6.39
CA SER A 133 8.78 -9.09 -7.81
C SER A 133 8.11 -10.17 -8.67
N LYS A 134 7.19 -9.76 -9.56
CA LYS A 134 6.61 -10.65 -10.58
C LYS A 134 7.56 -10.87 -11.79
N GLU A 135 8.52 -9.97 -11.98
CA GLU A 135 9.49 -10.02 -13.08
C GLU A 135 10.69 -10.89 -12.69
N GLY A 136 10.56 -12.19 -13.02
CA GLY A 136 11.48 -13.23 -12.58
C GLY A 136 12.95 -12.99 -12.94
N ARG A 137 13.79 -13.03 -11.88
CA ARG A 137 15.17 -13.57 -11.85
C ARG A 137 15.79 -13.49 -10.43
N GLY A 138 15.10 -12.90 -9.45
CA GLY A 138 15.51 -12.88 -8.05
C GLY A 138 14.32 -12.91 -7.09
N ALA A 139 14.55 -13.41 -5.88
CA ALA A 139 13.65 -13.37 -4.74
C ALA A 139 13.59 -11.95 -4.09
N GLU A 140 13.63 -10.90 -4.90
CA GLU A 140 13.65 -9.52 -4.41
C GLU A 140 12.28 -9.15 -3.83
N LEU A 141 12.29 -8.69 -2.59
CA LEU A 141 11.13 -8.24 -1.84
C LEU A 141 11.09 -6.71 -1.86
N PHE A 142 9.96 -6.17 -2.29
CA PHE A 142 9.70 -4.74 -2.25
C PHE A 142 8.82 -4.43 -1.04
N GLU A 143 9.31 -3.54 -0.18
CA GLU A 143 8.56 -3.04 0.96
C GLU A 143 7.66 -1.87 0.54
N TYR A 144 6.44 -1.86 1.07
CA TYR A 144 5.44 -0.82 0.85
C TYR A 144 4.53 -0.64 2.07
N ARG A 145 3.79 0.46 2.09
CA ARG A 145 2.66 0.68 2.99
C ARG A 145 1.55 1.45 2.31
N TRP A 146 0.34 1.36 2.86
CA TRP A 146 -0.81 2.13 2.41
C TRP A 146 -0.94 3.43 3.20
N LEU A 147 -1.18 4.53 2.49
CA LEU A 147 -1.47 5.83 3.07
C LEU A 147 -2.85 6.30 2.61
N ARG A 148 -3.53 7.04 3.49
CA ARG A 148 -4.74 7.77 3.19
C ARG A 148 -4.50 9.26 3.45
N LEU A 149 -4.66 10.08 2.42
CA LEU A 149 -4.53 11.53 2.54
C LEU A 149 -5.88 12.20 2.33
N GLU A 150 -6.12 13.27 3.07
CA GLU A 150 -7.28 14.15 2.90
C GLU A 150 -6.83 15.55 2.51
N ASP A 151 -7.56 16.19 1.60
CA ASP A 151 -7.22 17.53 1.09
C ASP A 151 -8.39 18.51 1.13
N GLY A 152 -9.56 18.07 1.62
CA GLY A 152 -10.75 18.89 1.75
C GLY A 152 -11.54 19.15 0.48
N THR A 153 -11.09 18.66 -0.67
CA THR A 153 -11.75 18.96 -1.96
C THR A 153 -12.84 17.97 -2.32
N SER A 154 -12.84 16.78 -1.70
CA SER A 154 -13.88 15.77 -1.82
C SER A 154 -13.98 14.91 -0.55
N ASN A 155 -15.04 14.10 -0.44
CA ASN A 155 -15.18 13.10 0.63
C ASN A 155 -14.40 11.81 0.34
N GLN A 156 -13.81 11.67 -0.85
CA GLN A 156 -12.97 10.53 -1.18
C GLN A 156 -11.52 10.84 -0.82
N PRO A 157 -10.86 9.99 -0.02
CA PRO A 157 -9.47 10.21 0.29
C PRO A 157 -8.56 9.89 -0.90
N ILE A 158 -7.38 10.48 -0.91
CA ILE A 158 -6.31 10.12 -1.82
C ILE A 158 -5.63 8.87 -1.28
N MET A 159 -5.79 7.75 -1.98
CA MET A 159 -5.17 6.47 -1.62
C MET A 159 -3.78 6.36 -2.26
N VAL A 160 -2.75 6.13 -1.44
CA VAL A 160 -1.37 5.97 -1.94
C VAL A 160 -0.81 4.63 -1.47
N LYS A 161 -0.39 3.78 -2.41
CA LYS A 161 0.44 2.61 -2.15
C LYS A 161 1.89 3.03 -2.27
N LEU A 162 2.49 3.42 -1.15
CA LEU A 162 3.85 3.94 -1.13
C LEU A 162 4.86 2.81 -0.94
N PHE A 163 5.66 2.53 -1.97
CA PHE A 163 6.84 1.68 -1.86
C PHE A 163 7.99 2.47 -1.22
N SER A 164 8.89 1.76 -0.53
CA SER A 164 10.08 2.36 0.06
C SER A 164 10.85 3.19 -0.97
N THR A 165 11.07 4.46 -0.63
CA THR A 165 11.86 5.38 -1.46
C THR A 165 13.31 5.40 -0.98
N SER A 166 14.14 6.20 -1.65
CA SER A 166 15.50 6.47 -1.20
C SER A 166 15.56 7.45 -0.01
N GLN A 167 14.42 7.78 0.61
CA GLN A 167 14.28 8.65 1.77
C GLN A 167 13.80 7.83 2.99
N PRO A 168 14.66 6.96 3.57
CA PRO A 168 14.25 6.05 4.65
C PRO A 168 13.78 6.80 5.90
N GLU A 169 14.44 7.90 6.25
CA GLU A 169 14.06 8.78 7.38
C GLU A 169 12.64 9.32 7.22
N THR A 170 12.29 9.80 6.02
CA THR A 170 10.91 10.24 5.72
C THR A 170 9.93 9.08 5.87
N ASN A 171 10.26 7.88 5.39
CA ASN A 171 9.36 6.71 5.49
C ASN A 171 9.06 6.34 6.94
N CYS A 172 10.02 6.53 7.85
CA CYS A 172 9.83 6.31 9.28
C CYS A 172 8.91 7.35 9.93
N LYS A 173 8.87 8.58 9.40
CA LYS A 173 8.10 9.71 9.94
C LYS A 173 6.72 9.94 9.32
N LEU A 174 6.23 8.99 8.51
CA LEU A 174 4.88 9.05 7.93
C LEU A 174 3.81 8.67 8.98
N HIS A 175 3.56 9.61 9.89
CA HIS A 175 2.55 9.49 10.94
C HIS A 175 1.26 10.23 10.56
N PRO A 176 0.09 9.76 11.03
CA PRO A 176 -1.13 10.54 10.89
C PRO A 176 -0.98 11.96 11.45
N LEU A 177 -1.74 12.88 10.87
CA LEU A 177 -1.71 14.33 11.06
C LEU A 177 -0.47 15.06 10.52
N SER A 178 0.49 14.36 9.93
CA SER A 178 1.51 15.01 9.12
C SER A 178 0.92 15.50 7.79
N VAL A 179 1.31 16.68 7.34
CA VAL A 179 1.07 17.08 5.94
C VAL A 179 2.09 16.35 5.09
N VAL A 180 1.62 15.64 4.06
CA VAL A 180 2.46 14.86 3.17
C VAL A 180 2.34 15.39 1.75
N VAL A 181 3.49 15.62 1.12
CA VAL A 181 3.60 15.91 -0.31
C VAL A 181 4.29 14.73 -0.97
N CYS A 182 3.64 14.11 -1.93
CA CYS A 182 4.23 13.09 -2.77
C CYS A 182 4.29 13.60 -4.21
N THR A 183 5.48 13.57 -4.81
CA THR A 183 5.67 14.00 -6.19
C THR A 183 5.82 12.83 -7.15
N ARG A 184 5.45 13.06 -8.41
CA ARG A 184 5.56 12.10 -9.52
C ARG A 184 5.01 10.73 -9.17
N LEU A 185 3.82 10.68 -8.59
CA LEU A 185 3.10 9.43 -8.38
C LEU A 185 2.33 9.07 -9.64
N GLN A 186 2.24 7.76 -9.93
CA GLN A 186 1.49 7.22 -11.04
C GLN A 186 0.09 6.78 -10.61
N MET A 187 -0.91 7.10 -11.43
CA MET A 187 -2.30 6.71 -11.20
C MET A 187 -2.59 5.29 -11.67
N ILE A 188 -3.09 4.46 -10.76
CA ILE A 188 -3.61 3.13 -11.05
C ILE A 188 -5.13 3.16 -10.91
N ARG A 189 -5.83 2.68 -11.93
CA ARG A 189 -7.28 2.48 -11.92
C ARG A 189 -7.58 0.99 -11.96
N ALA A 190 -8.52 0.55 -11.14
CA ALA A 190 -9.01 -0.81 -11.23
C ALA A 190 -9.66 -1.05 -12.61
N ALA A 191 -9.45 -2.24 -13.17
CA ALA A 191 -9.94 -2.59 -14.51
C ALA A 191 -11.48 -2.66 -14.56
N ASP A 192 -12.15 -2.86 -13.42
CA ASP A 192 -13.60 -2.84 -13.29
C ASP A 192 -14.11 -1.39 -13.09
N GLN A 193 -14.43 -0.75 -14.21
CA GLN A 193 -14.98 0.62 -14.24
C GLN A 193 -16.26 0.80 -13.38
N THR A 194 -16.88 -0.29 -12.92
CA THR A 194 -18.05 -0.30 -12.02
C THR A 194 -17.77 0.22 -10.62
N LEU A 195 -16.53 0.12 -10.14
CA LEU A 195 -16.15 0.52 -8.79
C LEU A 195 -15.43 1.87 -8.75
N GLY A 196 -14.93 2.41 -9.86
CA GLY A 196 -14.26 3.72 -9.87
C GLY A 196 -13.04 3.83 -8.92
N CYS A 197 -12.57 2.70 -8.39
CA CYS A 197 -11.45 2.66 -7.44
C CYS A 197 -10.15 3.06 -8.14
N CYS A 198 -9.44 4.02 -7.55
CA CYS A 198 -8.15 4.46 -8.03
C CYS A 198 -7.20 4.71 -6.86
N TYR A 199 -5.92 4.48 -7.08
CA TYR A 199 -4.87 4.78 -6.12
C TYR A 199 -3.61 5.25 -6.84
N LEU A 200 -2.72 5.86 -6.08
CA LEU A 200 -1.44 6.33 -6.56
C LEU A 200 -0.32 5.41 -6.09
N THR A 201 0.70 5.21 -6.91
CA THR A 201 1.90 4.43 -6.57
C THR A 201 3.15 5.16 -7.05
N ASN A 202 4.31 4.80 -6.49
CA ASN A 202 5.58 5.43 -6.83
C ASN A 202 5.95 5.22 -8.30
N THR A 203 6.63 6.21 -8.87
CA THR A 203 7.51 6.05 -10.03
C THR A 203 8.96 5.98 -9.56
N THR A 204 9.90 5.72 -10.48
CA THR A 204 11.35 5.78 -10.22
C THR A 204 11.80 7.10 -9.59
N TYR A 205 11.10 8.19 -9.89
CA TYR A 205 11.48 9.54 -9.51
C TYR A 205 10.58 10.16 -8.42
N THR A 206 9.73 9.36 -7.78
CA THR A 206 8.90 9.82 -6.67
C THR A 206 9.75 10.38 -5.54
N GLN A 207 9.35 11.54 -5.01
CA GLN A 207 9.87 12.09 -3.75
C GLN A 207 8.73 12.27 -2.77
N VAL A 208 9.03 12.09 -1.49
CA VAL A 208 8.07 12.24 -0.39
C VAL A 208 8.62 13.28 0.57
N TYR A 209 7.77 14.21 0.97
CA TYR A 209 8.08 15.22 1.97
C TYR A 209 6.95 15.19 2.99
N CYS A 210 7.28 15.28 4.27
CA CYS A 210 6.29 15.38 5.34
C CYS A 210 6.72 16.43 6.35
N THR A 211 5.74 16.95 7.08
CA THR A 211 5.99 17.86 8.21
C THR A 211 6.78 17.18 9.32
N GLY A 212 7.49 17.96 10.13
CA GLY A 212 8.40 17.49 11.18
C GLY A 212 9.82 17.16 10.69
N LEU A 213 10.14 17.51 9.44
CA LEU A 213 11.47 17.36 8.84
C LEU A 213 12.04 18.67 8.28
N GLY A 214 11.28 19.77 8.34
CA GLY A 214 11.72 21.07 7.82
C GLY A 214 11.79 21.12 6.29
N HIS A 215 11.33 20.08 5.59
CA HIS A 215 11.42 20.00 4.14
C HIS A 215 10.56 21.05 3.45
N HIS A 216 9.37 21.35 3.98
CA HIS A 216 8.38 22.15 3.25
C HIS A 216 8.76 23.63 3.13
N SER A 217 9.57 24.17 4.04
CA SER A 217 9.99 25.58 4.05
C SER A 217 10.89 25.93 2.85
N GLU A 218 11.76 25.00 2.47
CA GLU A 218 12.73 25.13 1.37
C GLU A 218 12.08 24.91 -0.01
N MET A 219 10.93 24.24 -0.06
CA MET A 219 10.37 23.77 -1.33
C MET A 219 9.60 24.85 -2.09
N SER A 220 9.88 24.98 -3.39
CA SER A 220 9.28 26.00 -4.25
C SER A 220 7.77 25.80 -4.48
N TYR A 221 7.27 24.56 -4.35
CA TYR A 221 5.85 24.26 -4.50
C TYR A 221 4.95 24.98 -3.48
N ARG A 222 5.49 25.44 -2.34
CA ARG A 222 4.69 26.14 -1.30
C ARG A 222 4.01 27.41 -1.80
N LYS A 223 4.52 27.98 -2.90
CA LYS A 223 3.98 29.18 -3.54
C LYS A 223 2.84 28.87 -4.52
N LEU A 224 2.65 27.60 -4.88
CA LEU A 224 1.64 27.19 -5.86
C LEU A 224 0.22 27.28 -5.29
N LEU A 225 -0.72 27.64 -6.14
CA LEU A 225 -2.12 27.84 -5.75
C LEU A 225 -2.75 26.58 -5.11
N PRO A 226 -2.60 25.35 -5.67
CA PRO A 226 -3.17 24.15 -5.05
C PRO A 226 -2.66 23.91 -3.62
N VAL A 227 -1.37 24.15 -3.39
CA VAL A 227 -0.76 24.01 -2.06
C VAL A 227 -1.30 25.06 -1.09
N ARG A 228 -1.43 26.31 -1.53
CA ARG A 228 -2.01 27.38 -0.68
C ARG A 228 -3.48 27.12 -0.33
N GLN A 229 -4.26 26.60 -1.28
CA GLN A 229 -5.65 26.22 -1.06
C GLN A 229 -5.76 25.09 -0.04
N PHE A 230 -4.93 24.06 -0.17
CA PHE A 230 -4.84 22.98 0.82
C PHE A 230 -4.49 23.53 2.21
N LEU A 231 -3.47 24.39 2.33
CA LEU A 231 -3.07 24.96 3.63
C LEU A 231 -4.16 25.85 4.24
N GLN A 232 -4.94 26.55 3.42
CA GLN A 232 -6.09 27.31 3.90
C GLN A 232 -7.18 26.38 4.45
N TRP A 233 -7.47 25.27 3.77
CA TRP A 233 -8.40 24.25 4.25
C TRP A 233 -7.91 23.60 5.55
N LEU A 234 -6.61 23.27 5.62
CA LEU A 234 -6.00 22.65 6.80
C LEU A 234 -6.19 23.52 8.05
N ARG A 235 -5.96 24.83 7.93
CA ARG A 235 -6.16 25.79 9.03
C ARG A 235 -7.61 25.94 9.48
N SER A 236 -8.58 25.51 8.68
CA SER A 236 -9.99 25.52 9.06
C SER A 236 -10.44 24.20 9.71
N GLN A 237 -9.55 23.21 9.86
CA GLN A 237 -9.88 21.94 10.49
C GLN A 237 -9.69 22.00 12.01
N ASP A 238 -10.42 21.13 12.70
CA ASP A 238 -10.34 20.94 14.14
C ASP A 238 -9.48 19.71 14.48
N ASP A 239 -8.49 19.89 15.36
CA ASP A 239 -7.52 18.84 15.73
C ASP A 239 -8.22 17.61 16.32
N GLN A 240 -9.19 17.81 17.21
CA GLN A 240 -9.88 16.73 17.91
C GLN A 240 -10.73 15.89 16.93
N GLN A 241 -11.42 16.54 16.00
CA GLN A 241 -12.15 15.85 14.93
C GLN A 241 -11.21 15.04 14.03
N MET A 242 -10.05 15.59 13.65
CA MET A 242 -9.08 14.86 12.83
C MET A 242 -8.45 13.68 13.59
N LEU A 243 -8.04 13.89 14.84
CA LEU A 243 -7.50 12.86 15.73
C LEU A 243 -8.48 11.70 15.90
N SER A 244 -9.77 11.99 16.09
CA SER A 244 -10.80 10.97 16.34
C SER A 244 -10.94 9.92 15.23
N ARG A 245 -10.46 10.23 14.01
CA ARG A 245 -10.50 9.34 12.84
C ARG A 245 -9.12 8.95 12.32
N ALA A 246 -8.05 9.41 12.96
CA ALA A 246 -6.68 9.12 12.55
C ALA A 246 -6.26 7.71 13.01
N LEU A 247 -5.70 6.93 12.09
CA LEU A 247 -5.41 5.51 12.30
C LEU A 247 -3.97 5.15 11.92
N ILE A 248 -3.35 4.22 12.63
CA ILE A 248 -2.00 3.74 12.34
C ILE A 248 -1.89 2.21 12.45
N GLY A 249 -1.03 1.61 11.62
CA GLY A 249 -0.83 0.17 11.57
C GLY A 249 -2.00 -0.58 10.94
N GLY A 250 -2.19 -1.83 11.34
CA GLY A 250 -3.26 -2.68 10.82
C GLY A 250 -3.03 -3.19 9.39
N PHE A 251 -3.79 -4.22 9.04
CA PHE A 251 -3.90 -4.74 7.69
C PHE A 251 -4.84 -3.84 6.88
N PHE A 252 -4.45 -3.54 5.64
CA PHE A 252 -5.28 -2.79 4.72
C PHE A 252 -5.13 -3.29 3.29
N MET A 253 -6.27 -3.42 2.61
CA MET A 253 -6.33 -3.85 1.22
C MET A 253 -7.10 -2.86 0.38
N TYR A 254 -6.50 -2.43 -0.72
CA TYR A 254 -7.15 -1.60 -1.72
C TYR A 254 -6.52 -1.86 -3.12
N PRO A 255 -7.30 -1.85 -4.21
CA PRO A 255 -8.77 -1.91 -4.23
C PRO A 255 -9.29 -3.22 -3.62
N PRO A 256 -10.54 -3.25 -3.14
CA PRO A 256 -11.15 -4.49 -2.65
C PRO A 256 -11.28 -5.52 -3.78
N PRO A 257 -11.18 -6.84 -3.49
CA PRO A 257 -11.34 -7.86 -4.51
C PRO A 257 -12.78 -7.88 -5.07
N PRO A 258 -12.95 -8.25 -6.35
CA PRO A 258 -14.26 -8.43 -6.97
C PRO A 258 -15.21 -9.29 -6.13
N VAL A 259 -16.50 -8.97 -6.20
CA VAL A 259 -17.56 -9.67 -5.43
C VAL A 259 -18.04 -10.97 -6.09
N SER A 260 -17.67 -11.21 -7.35
CA SER A 260 -18.01 -12.44 -8.08
C SER A 260 -16.77 -13.30 -8.32
N LEU A 261 -16.94 -14.61 -8.18
CA LEU A 261 -15.88 -15.58 -8.47
C LEU A 261 -15.43 -15.51 -9.93
N GLU A 262 -16.36 -15.29 -10.86
CA GLU A 262 -16.06 -15.20 -12.28
C GLU A 262 -15.13 -14.02 -12.60
N THR A 263 -15.46 -12.81 -12.13
CA THR A 263 -14.61 -11.63 -12.31
C THR A 263 -13.26 -11.84 -11.62
N TYR A 264 -13.28 -12.35 -10.39
CA TYR A 264 -12.05 -12.63 -9.64
C TYR A 264 -11.12 -13.62 -10.37
N MET A 265 -11.66 -14.69 -10.95
CA MET A 265 -10.88 -15.68 -11.71
C MET A 265 -10.45 -15.16 -13.08
N LYS A 266 -11.22 -14.28 -13.72
CA LYS A 266 -10.86 -13.65 -14.99
C LYS A 266 -9.60 -12.78 -14.86
N ASP A 267 -9.46 -12.08 -13.74
CA ASP A 267 -8.31 -11.20 -13.46
C ASP A 267 -7.04 -12.00 -13.13
N ARG A 268 -7.19 -13.27 -12.73
CA ARG A 268 -6.08 -14.16 -12.32
C ARG A 268 -5.68 -15.20 -13.37
N ARG A 269 -6.05 -15.02 -14.64
CA ARG A 269 -5.64 -15.95 -15.72
C ARG A 269 -4.11 -16.07 -15.78
N GLY A 270 -3.60 -17.27 -15.51
CA GLY A 270 -2.16 -17.58 -15.53
C GLY A 270 -1.49 -17.61 -14.16
N GLU A 271 -2.19 -17.28 -13.07
CA GLU A 271 -1.72 -17.49 -11.70
C GLU A 271 -1.98 -18.94 -11.22
N PRO A 272 -1.30 -19.43 -10.16
CA PRO A 272 -1.54 -20.77 -9.63
C PRO A 272 -3.01 -21.00 -9.30
N GLY A 273 -3.51 -22.20 -9.58
CA GLY A 273 -4.89 -22.59 -9.28
C GLY A 273 -5.17 -22.71 -7.77
N PHE A 274 -6.30 -23.33 -7.43
CA PHE A 274 -6.65 -23.57 -6.02
C PHE A 274 -5.63 -24.50 -5.35
N LEU A 275 -5.05 -24.05 -4.25
CA LEU A 275 -4.12 -24.84 -3.45
C LEU A 275 -4.88 -25.90 -2.65
N ARG A 276 -4.20 -27.03 -2.44
CA ARG A 276 -4.58 -27.98 -1.39
C ARG A 276 -4.28 -27.40 0.00
N GLY A 277 -4.92 -27.94 1.04
CA GLY A 277 -4.68 -27.47 2.39
C GLY A 277 -3.23 -27.69 2.84
N VAL A 278 -2.62 -28.82 2.49
CA VAL A 278 -1.18 -29.08 2.75
C VAL A 278 -0.24 -28.18 1.94
N GLU A 279 -0.67 -27.73 0.76
CA GLU A 279 0.11 -26.82 -0.08
C GLU A 279 0.05 -25.40 0.48
N LEU A 280 -1.12 -24.97 0.96
CA LEU A 280 -1.28 -23.70 1.66
C LEU A 280 -0.34 -23.61 2.87
N GLN A 281 -0.31 -24.63 3.74
CA GLN A 281 0.59 -24.66 4.89
C GLN A 281 2.05 -24.50 4.47
N ARG A 282 2.47 -25.29 3.47
CA ARG A 282 3.84 -25.22 2.94
C ARG A 282 4.19 -23.85 2.37
N GLU A 283 3.30 -23.22 1.62
CA GLU A 283 3.58 -21.89 1.03
C GLU A 283 3.59 -20.79 2.09
N VAL A 284 2.73 -20.89 3.12
CA VAL A 284 2.75 -20.00 4.28
C VAL A 284 4.07 -20.09 5.05
N GLU A 285 4.60 -21.29 5.25
CA GLU A 285 5.90 -21.52 5.92
C GLU A 285 7.10 -20.96 5.13
N ARG A 286 6.94 -20.69 3.83
CA ARG A 286 7.99 -20.16 2.94
C ARG A 286 8.01 -18.64 2.86
N LEU A 287 7.02 -17.97 3.43
CA LEU A 287 6.94 -16.52 3.44
C LEU A 287 8.11 -15.93 4.25
N CYS A 288 8.70 -14.86 3.72
CA CYS A 288 9.68 -14.07 4.46
C CYS A 288 8.99 -13.07 5.40
N TYR A 289 9.71 -12.53 6.38
CA TYR A 289 9.19 -11.48 7.26
C TYR A 289 8.51 -10.35 6.48
N ARG A 290 7.29 -10.00 6.88
CA ARG A 290 6.36 -9.04 6.27
C ARG A 290 5.90 -9.38 4.86
N GLU A 291 6.29 -10.52 4.30
CA GLU A 291 5.83 -10.91 2.98
C GLU A 291 4.33 -11.19 2.98
N ARG A 292 3.62 -10.50 2.10
CA ARG A 292 2.20 -10.72 1.83
C ARG A 292 2.00 -11.52 0.55
N CYS A 293 1.20 -12.58 0.64
CA CYS A 293 0.78 -13.37 -0.52
C CYS A 293 -0.71 -13.69 -0.47
N THR A 294 -1.34 -13.74 -1.64
CA THR A 294 -2.77 -14.06 -1.78
C THR A 294 -2.93 -15.51 -2.29
N PHE A 295 -3.58 -16.35 -1.50
CA PHE A 295 -3.85 -17.75 -1.79
C PHE A 295 -5.35 -18.00 -2.01
N CYS A 296 -5.67 -19.07 -2.74
CA CYS A 296 -7.04 -19.54 -2.89
C CYS A 296 -7.13 -21.02 -2.57
N ILE A 297 -8.10 -21.40 -1.73
CA ILE A 297 -8.40 -22.80 -1.42
C ILE A 297 -9.89 -23.07 -1.59
N GLN A 298 -10.24 -24.33 -1.87
CA GLN A 298 -11.62 -24.79 -1.73
C GLN A 298 -11.82 -25.34 -0.31
N ALA A 299 -12.80 -24.82 0.42
CA ALA A 299 -13.03 -25.16 1.82
C ALA A 299 -14.50 -25.13 2.23
N THR A 300 -14.82 -25.78 3.35
CA THR A 300 -16.05 -25.55 4.12
C THR A 300 -15.73 -24.80 5.41
N VAL A 301 -16.69 -24.03 5.92
CA VAL A 301 -16.56 -23.39 7.24
C VAL A 301 -17.05 -24.37 8.29
N THR A 302 -16.19 -24.71 9.24
CA THR A 302 -16.50 -25.67 10.33
C THR A 302 -16.68 -25.00 11.68
N MET A 303 -16.26 -23.74 11.81
CA MET A 303 -16.45 -22.92 13.00
C MET A 303 -16.42 -21.44 12.62
N VAL A 304 -17.25 -20.65 13.29
CA VAL A 304 -17.19 -19.19 13.28
C VAL A 304 -17.12 -18.74 14.73
N THR A 305 -16.18 -17.87 15.04
CA THR A 305 -16.05 -17.21 16.35
C THR A 305 -16.14 -15.72 16.16
N TYR A 306 -16.90 -15.04 17.01
CA TYR A 306 -16.86 -13.61 17.22
C TYR A 306 -16.13 -13.33 18.52
N SER A 307 -15.15 -12.44 18.47
CA SER A 307 -14.35 -12.02 19.61
C SER A 307 -14.31 -10.50 19.66
N ARG A 308 -14.25 -9.97 20.88
CA ARG A 308 -13.88 -8.59 21.15
C ARG A 308 -12.52 -8.58 21.84
N ARG A 309 -11.63 -7.71 21.39
CA ARG A 309 -10.29 -7.55 21.95
C ARG A 309 -10.38 -7.19 23.43
N GLY A 310 -9.60 -7.86 24.27
CA GLY A 310 -9.64 -7.68 25.74
C GLY A 310 -10.83 -8.36 26.44
N GLU A 311 -11.79 -8.91 25.69
CA GLU A 311 -12.91 -9.72 26.19
C GLU A 311 -12.94 -11.09 25.49
N GLU A 312 -11.78 -11.63 25.12
CA GLU A 312 -11.67 -12.87 24.33
C GLU A 312 -12.29 -14.08 25.05
N ASP A 313 -12.31 -14.07 26.39
CA ASP A 313 -12.99 -15.07 27.23
C ASP A 313 -14.52 -15.12 27.04
N ARG A 314 -15.12 -14.07 26.46
CA ARG A 314 -16.58 -13.95 26.25
C ARG A 314 -16.98 -14.12 24.78
N CYS A 315 -16.20 -14.87 24.01
CA CYS A 315 -16.46 -15.08 22.59
C CYS A 315 -17.80 -15.78 22.31
N LEU A 316 -18.46 -15.40 21.22
CA LEU A 316 -19.62 -16.11 20.68
C LEU A 316 -19.13 -17.04 19.58
N PHE A 317 -19.64 -18.26 19.51
CA PHE A 317 -19.20 -19.19 18.47
C PHE A 317 -20.30 -20.11 17.98
N TRP A 318 -20.13 -20.52 16.73
CA TRP A 318 -20.86 -21.61 16.09
C TRP A 318 -19.86 -22.65 15.61
N THR A 319 -20.17 -23.94 15.76
CA THR A 319 -19.39 -25.05 15.21
C THR A 319 -20.31 -26.04 14.52
N ASP A 320 -19.84 -26.60 13.41
CA ASP A 320 -20.54 -27.69 12.75
C ASP A 320 -20.39 -28.99 13.57
N ARG A 321 -21.52 -29.58 13.98
CA ARG A 321 -21.58 -30.81 14.78
C ARG A 321 -21.10 -32.04 14.01
N ALA A 322 -21.12 -32.02 12.68
CA ALA A 322 -20.58 -33.11 11.87
C ALA A 322 -19.04 -33.12 11.88
N ALA A 323 -18.42 -31.94 12.02
CA ALA A 323 -16.96 -31.79 12.06
C ALA A 323 -16.31 -32.17 13.40
N SER A 324 -17.10 -32.28 14.49
CA SER A 324 -16.64 -32.71 15.82
C SER A 324 -16.54 -34.22 16.02
N LEU A 325 -16.97 -35.04 15.05
CA LEU A 325 -16.93 -36.50 15.13
C LEU A 325 -15.66 -37.03 14.43
N SER A 326 -14.51 -36.85 15.05
CA SER A 326 -13.25 -37.58 14.77
C SER A 326 -12.47 -37.69 16.10
N PRO A 327 -11.83 -38.83 16.42
CA PRO A 327 -11.83 -39.35 17.79
C PRO A 327 -10.76 -38.70 18.66
N SER A 328 -11.16 -37.74 19.49
CA SER A 328 -10.49 -37.50 20.77
C SER A 328 -11.19 -38.31 21.85
N SER A 329 -10.40 -39.15 22.51
CA SER A 329 -10.75 -40.09 23.57
C SER A 329 -11.75 -39.54 24.59
N SER A 330 -12.75 -40.37 24.85
CA SER A 330 -13.82 -40.23 25.84
C SER A 330 -13.35 -39.88 27.25
N SER A 331 -13.96 -38.87 27.84
CA SER A 331 -14.22 -38.81 29.29
C SER A 331 -15.57 -38.16 29.53
N SER A 332 -16.65 -38.91 29.31
CA SER A 332 -17.98 -38.58 29.85
C SER A 332 -18.25 -39.47 31.06
N SER A 333 -18.25 -38.84 32.24
CA SER A 333 -18.69 -39.45 33.49
C SER A 333 -20.20 -39.65 33.46
N SER A 334 -20.60 -40.91 33.48
CA SER A 334 -21.98 -41.38 33.58
C SER A 334 -22.57 -41.16 34.97
N SER A 335 -23.82 -40.72 35.04
CA SER A 335 -24.72 -41.04 36.14
C SER A 335 -26.09 -41.40 35.58
N SER A 336 -26.38 -42.70 35.54
CA SER A 336 -27.73 -43.24 35.31
C SER A 336 -28.59 -43.08 36.58
N PRO A 337 -29.91 -43.22 36.45
CA PRO A 337 -30.47 -44.46 36.99
C PRO A 337 -31.46 -45.16 36.04
N ARG A 338 -31.51 -46.48 36.23
CA ARG A 338 -32.32 -47.47 35.55
C ARG A 338 -33.82 -47.27 35.84
N LEU A 339 -34.67 -47.63 34.88
CA LEU A 339 -35.89 -48.41 35.13
C LEU A 339 -36.33 -49.13 33.85
N SER A 340 -36.68 -50.39 34.06
CA SER A 340 -37.10 -51.43 33.12
C SER A 340 -38.48 -51.20 32.51
N LYS A 341 -38.68 -51.62 31.25
CA LYS A 341 -39.75 -52.56 30.86
C LYS A 341 -39.60 -53.07 29.42
N SER A 342 -40.01 -54.32 29.28
CA SER A 342 -40.06 -55.22 28.14
C SER A 342 -41.06 -54.82 27.05
N SER A 343 -40.82 -55.28 25.81
CA SER A 343 -41.68 -56.22 25.04
C SER A 343 -41.58 -56.00 23.51
N LEU A 344 -41.38 -57.11 22.76
CA LEU A 344 -42.05 -57.60 21.52
C LEU A 344 -42.32 -56.56 20.38
N ASP A 345 -42.25 -56.82 19.08
CA ASP A 345 -42.06 -57.99 18.22
C ASP A 345 -41.99 -57.50 16.75
N LEU A 346 -41.38 -58.31 15.89
CA LEU A 346 -41.73 -58.64 14.48
C LEU A 346 -41.82 -57.61 13.32
N SER A 347 -41.21 -58.07 12.20
CA SER A 347 -41.58 -57.89 10.77
C SER A 347 -41.26 -56.53 10.12
N SER A 348 -40.83 -56.41 8.86
CA SER A 348 -40.76 -57.30 7.69
C SER A 348 -39.93 -56.61 6.59
N SER A 349 -39.15 -57.39 5.84
CA SER A 349 -38.60 -57.07 4.49
C SER A 349 -39.75 -56.99 3.44
N PRO A 350 -39.57 -56.84 2.10
CA PRO A 350 -38.33 -56.93 1.29
C PRO A 350 -38.24 -56.03 0.01
N SER A 351 -37.20 -56.32 -0.79
CA SER A 351 -37.09 -56.22 -2.28
C SER A 351 -36.96 -54.82 -2.91
N SER A 352 -36.15 -54.56 -3.95
CA SER A 352 -35.53 -55.40 -5.01
C SER A 352 -34.43 -54.57 -5.71
N SER A 353 -33.22 -55.10 -5.97
CA SER A 353 -32.74 -55.64 -7.28
C SER A 353 -32.78 -54.63 -8.45
N SER A 354 -31.80 -54.42 -9.33
CA SER A 354 -30.67 -55.24 -9.78
C SER A 354 -29.64 -54.38 -10.53
N SER A 355 -28.40 -54.85 -10.45
CA SER A 355 -27.25 -54.84 -11.37
C SER A 355 -27.48 -54.47 -12.84
N SER A 356 -26.48 -53.85 -13.49
CA SER A 356 -25.56 -54.57 -14.39
C SER A 356 -24.47 -53.68 -15.00
N LEU A 357 -23.29 -54.27 -15.10
CA LEU A 357 -22.06 -53.78 -15.71
C LEU A 357 -22.05 -54.02 -17.24
N LEU A 358 -21.26 -53.21 -17.96
CA LEU A 358 -20.17 -53.62 -18.87
C LEU A 358 -20.09 -52.79 -20.17
N LEU A 359 -18.82 -52.56 -20.57
CA LEU A 359 -18.25 -52.41 -21.92
C LEU A 359 -17.62 -51.05 -22.31
N LEU A 360 -16.28 -51.04 -22.19
CA LEU A 360 -15.27 -50.38 -23.03
C LEU A 360 -15.49 -50.69 -24.54
N PRO A 361 -14.97 -49.90 -25.52
CA PRO A 361 -13.52 -49.96 -25.82
C PRO A 361 -12.81 -48.77 -26.52
N SER A 362 -11.47 -48.80 -26.40
CA SER A 362 -10.40 -48.50 -27.40
C SER A 362 -10.06 -47.07 -27.90
N THR A 363 -8.76 -46.76 -27.70
CA THR A 363 -7.85 -45.79 -28.38
C THR A 363 -7.52 -46.19 -29.83
N PRO A 364 -6.91 -45.36 -30.76
CA PRO A 364 -5.47 -45.01 -30.72
C PRO A 364 -4.96 -43.71 -31.44
N ARG A 365 -3.73 -43.28 -31.05
CA ARG A 365 -2.56 -42.70 -31.80
C ARG A 365 -2.74 -41.50 -32.78
N SER A 366 -2.08 -40.35 -32.54
CA SER A 366 -0.69 -39.93 -32.92
C SER A 366 -0.55 -39.37 -34.33
N LEU A 367 0.02 -38.16 -34.50
CA LEU A 367 0.91 -37.74 -35.60
C LEU A 367 1.62 -36.41 -35.26
N ARG A 368 2.89 -36.28 -35.67
CA ARG A 368 3.79 -35.11 -35.54
C ARG A 368 4.23 -34.67 -36.97
N PRO A 369 5.07 -33.61 -37.15
CA PRO A 369 4.84 -32.41 -37.98
C PRO A 369 5.52 -32.50 -39.38
N PRO A 370 5.65 -31.43 -40.23
CA PRO A 370 6.74 -30.42 -40.07
C PRO A 370 6.63 -29.04 -40.82
N LEU A 371 7.59 -28.14 -40.50
CA LEU A 371 8.36 -27.18 -41.35
C LEU A 371 7.79 -25.85 -41.94
N SER A 372 8.65 -24.82 -41.82
CA SER A 372 8.67 -23.49 -42.50
C SER A 372 9.12 -23.57 -43.98
N PRO A 373 8.94 -22.50 -44.79
CA PRO A 373 10.07 -21.64 -45.25
C PRO A 373 9.69 -20.13 -45.37
N SER A 374 10.55 -19.15 -45.07
CA SER A 374 11.66 -18.51 -45.84
C SER A 374 11.28 -17.57 -47.01
N SER A 375 11.59 -16.27 -46.83
CA SER A 375 12.25 -15.28 -47.72
C SER A 375 11.68 -14.86 -49.10
N LEU A 376 11.72 -13.54 -49.38
CA LEU A 376 12.27 -12.81 -50.56
C LEU A 376 11.85 -11.31 -50.42
N SER A 377 12.72 -10.34 -50.08
CA SER A 377 13.69 -9.61 -50.93
C SER A 377 13.10 -9.04 -52.23
N LEU A 378 13.03 -7.71 -52.35
CA LEU A 378 13.45 -6.91 -53.52
C LEU A 378 13.41 -5.40 -53.18
N SER A 379 14.55 -4.74 -53.40
CA SER A 379 14.82 -3.29 -53.33
C SER A 379 14.73 -2.67 -54.76
N PRO A 380 15.34 -1.50 -55.07
CA PRO A 380 15.10 -0.12 -54.63
C PRO A 380 14.85 0.83 -55.84
N THR A 381 14.42 2.08 -55.58
CA THR A 381 14.70 3.21 -56.50
C THR A 381 14.71 4.55 -55.76
N SER A 382 15.85 5.25 -55.83
CA SER A 382 15.97 6.72 -55.80
C SER A 382 16.15 7.20 -57.25
N PRO A 383 15.95 8.51 -57.60
CA PRO A 383 17.08 9.46 -57.46
C PRO A 383 16.72 10.96 -57.25
N SER A 384 17.67 11.65 -56.60
CA SER A 384 18.32 12.96 -56.94
C SER A 384 17.56 14.26 -57.28
N SER A 385 17.95 15.37 -56.62
CA SER A 385 18.57 16.60 -57.20
C SER A 385 18.52 17.77 -56.18
N ALA A 386 19.63 18.30 -55.65
CA ALA A 386 20.60 19.30 -56.17
C ALA A 386 20.28 20.79 -55.80
N VAL A 387 21.01 21.37 -54.84
CA VAL A 387 22.00 22.49 -54.94
C VAL A 387 21.44 23.89 -55.27
N SER A 388 21.70 24.87 -54.36
CA SER A 388 22.36 26.14 -54.70
C SER A 388 22.82 26.94 -53.47
N GLN A 389 23.96 27.61 -53.64
CA GLN A 389 24.81 28.30 -52.67
C GLN A 389 24.58 29.84 -52.66
N LEU A 390 25.14 30.49 -51.61
CA LEU A 390 25.89 31.78 -51.60
C LEU A 390 25.38 32.91 -50.65
N THR A 391 26.28 33.26 -49.72
CA THR A 391 26.48 34.50 -48.92
C THR A 391 26.99 35.70 -49.76
N PRO A 392 27.45 36.90 -49.27
CA PRO A 392 27.49 37.55 -47.91
C PRO A 392 27.19 39.10 -47.87
N ARG A 393 27.43 39.72 -46.67
CA ARG A 393 27.82 41.13 -46.32
C ARG A 393 26.71 42.12 -45.85
N ARG A 394 26.92 43.14 -45.00
CA ARG A 394 27.85 43.51 -43.88
C ARG A 394 27.44 44.95 -43.41
N VAL A 395 27.62 45.29 -42.11
CA VAL A 395 27.76 46.63 -41.42
C VAL A 395 26.58 47.64 -41.49
N ASP A 396 26.26 48.53 -40.52
CA ASP A 396 27.03 49.24 -39.47
C ASP A 396 26.11 49.90 -38.38
N VAL A 397 26.56 49.88 -37.11
CA VAL A 397 26.74 50.98 -36.12
C VAL A 397 25.64 52.02 -35.73
N ARG A 398 25.29 52.06 -34.42
CA ARG A 398 25.33 53.19 -33.41
C ARG A 398 24.37 52.90 -32.23
N ALA A 399 24.81 52.69 -30.99
CA ALA A 399 25.35 53.60 -29.96
C ALA A 399 24.32 54.58 -29.34
N GLY A 400 24.11 54.47 -28.01
CA GLY A 400 23.40 55.46 -27.19
C GLY A 400 23.35 55.11 -25.69
N ARG A 401 24.30 55.64 -24.90
CA ARG A 401 24.39 55.59 -23.42
C ARG A 401 23.52 56.67 -22.75
N LYS A 402 23.15 56.45 -21.47
CA LYS A 402 23.13 57.35 -20.26
C LYS A 402 22.12 56.76 -19.23
N ARG A 403 22.43 56.27 -18.02
CA ARG A 403 23.09 56.77 -16.79
C ARG A 403 22.33 57.91 -16.07
N LYS A 404 21.68 57.66 -14.92
CA LYS A 404 22.00 58.19 -13.55
C LYS A 404 20.89 58.06 -12.48
N GLN A 405 21.36 57.76 -11.25
CA GLN A 405 20.98 58.20 -9.87
C GLN A 405 19.50 58.06 -9.41
N LEU A 406 19.17 57.28 -8.38
CA LEU A 406 19.42 57.40 -6.92
C LEU A 406 18.82 58.67 -6.29
N LEU A 407 17.82 58.50 -5.41
CA LEU A 407 17.61 59.16 -4.10
C LEU A 407 16.26 58.74 -3.45
N GLN A 408 16.32 58.12 -2.26
CA GLN A 408 15.36 58.28 -1.14
C GLN A 408 15.68 59.61 -0.41
N PRO A 409 14.82 60.24 0.44
CA PRO A 409 13.96 59.70 1.52
C PRO A 409 12.53 60.35 1.52
N ASP A 410 11.54 60.16 2.40
CA ASP A 410 11.45 60.14 3.86
C ASP A 410 10.06 59.60 4.31
N SER A 411 9.98 59.08 5.53
CA SER A 411 8.74 58.66 6.21
C SER A 411 7.85 59.82 6.68
N PRO A 412 6.57 59.57 7.01
CA PRO A 412 6.14 59.88 8.38
C PRO A 412 5.26 58.80 9.05
N ARG A 413 5.35 58.84 10.38
CA ARG A 413 4.79 57.94 11.40
C ARG A 413 3.28 58.09 11.63
N LYS A 414 2.72 56.97 12.11
CA LYS A 414 1.62 56.79 13.09
C LYS A 414 0.18 57.06 12.63
N ARG A 415 -0.62 55.99 12.60
CA ARG A 415 -1.70 55.72 13.58
C ARG A 415 -2.19 54.26 13.41
N HIS A 416 -1.93 53.43 14.41
CA HIS A 416 -2.57 52.11 14.56
C HIS A 416 -3.90 52.31 15.28
N PRO A 417 -5.02 51.73 14.79
CA PRO A 417 -6.16 51.43 15.64
C PRO A 417 -5.84 50.15 16.40
N TRP A 418 -5.74 50.27 17.72
CA TRP A 418 -5.68 49.13 18.63
C TRP A 418 -7.07 48.49 18.61
N VAL A 419 -7.23 47.40 17.86
CA VAL A 419 -8.33 46.47 18.08
C VAL A 419 -7.85 45.52 19.16
N THR A 420 -8.44 45.63 20.33
CA THR A 420 -8.33 44.65 21.41
C THR A 420 -8.86 43.32 20.89
N LEU A 421 -7.97 42.47 20.38
CA LEU A 421 -8.27 41.06 20.19
C LEU A 421 -8.39 40.46 21.58
N GLN A 422 -9.63 40.16 21.98
CA GLN A 422 -9.86 39.18 23.04
C GLN A 422 -9.18 37.87 22.63
N PRO A 423 -8.55 37.15 23.57
CA PRO A 423 -8.01 35.84 23.28
C PRO A 423 -9.19 34.88 23.09
N GLU A 424 -9.53 34.55 21.84
CA GLU A 424 -10.32 33.35 21.57
C GLU A 424 -9.47 32.14 21.99
N GLN A 425 -9.75 31.65 23.19
CA GLN A 425 -9.25 30.39 23.71
C GLN A 425 -9.90 29.26 22.90
N ASN A 426 -9.13 28.71 21.97
CA ASN A 426 -9.02 27.29 21.59
C ASN A 426 -8.33 27.24 20.22
N LYS A 427 -7.01 27.38 20.24
CA LYS A 427 -6.19 27.29 19.03
C LYS A 427 -5.63 25.88 18.95
N SER A 428 -5.99 25.17 17.88
CA SER A 428 -5.44 23.91 17.42
C SER A 428 -3.91 23.99 17.33
N GLU A 429 -3.18 23.20 18.11
CA GLU A 429 -1.71 23.28 18.22
C GLU A 429 -1.03 22.43 17.15
N ILE A 430 -1.56 21.23 16.86
CA ILE A 430 -0.94 20.22 15.99
C ILE A 430 -1.04 20.63 14.51
N LEU A 431 -2.25 20.92 14.03
CA LEU A 431 -2.44 21.29 12.62
C LEU A 431 -1.92 22.69 12.32
N PHE A 432 -1.91 23.57 13.33
CA PHE A 432 -1.30 24.88 13.21
C PHE A 432 0.22 24.75 13.01
N GLU A 433 0.91 23.97 13.85
CA GLU A 433 2.35 23.69 13.71
C GLU A 433 2.67 23.11 12.33
N ALA A 434 1.93 22.07 11.90
CA ALA A 434 2.10 21.46 10.58
C ALA A 434 1.92 22.47 9.43
N SER A 435 0.99 23.43 9.56
CA SER A 435 0.77 24.48 8.57
C SER A 435 1.81 25.61 8.62
N MET A 436 2.43 25.83 9.78
CA MET A 436 3.44 26.87 10.01
C MET A 436 4.80 26.51 9.42
N GLU A 437 5.12 25.21 9.29
CA GLU A 437 6.34 24.73 8.62
C GLU A 437 6.46 25.25 7.16
N PHE A 438 5.34 25.61 6.51
CA PHE A 438 5.34 26.19 5.17
C PHE A 438 5.73 27.68 5.11
N LEU A 439 5.72 28.36 6.27
CA LEU A 439 5.93 29.81 6.38
C LEU A 439 7.31 30.18 6.91
N GLU A 440 7.95 29.35 7.71
CA GLU A 440 9.16 29.72 8.47
C GLU A 440 10.44 29.06 7.95
N ASN A 441 11.52 29.84 7.87
CA ASN A 441 12.89 29.36 7.81
C ASN A 441 13.50 29.61 9.20
N THR A 442 13.83 28.55 9.94
CA THR A 442 14.51 28.67 11.22
C THR A 442 15.49 27.51 11.38
N ASN A 443 16.76 27.85 11.60
CA ASN A 443 17.82 26.94 12.03
C ASN A 443 17.76 26.80 13.57
N ALA A 444 17.87 25.54 14.05
CA ALA A 444 18.55 25.01 15.25
C ALA A 444 18.34 25.70 16.63
N ASP A 445 18.29 25.04 17.80
CA ASP A 445 18.96 23.82 18.30
C ASP A 445 18.14 23.10 19.41
N GLU A 446 18.68 21.93 19.80
CA GLU A 446 18.24 20.83 20.68
C GLU A 446 18.10 21.14 22.19
N ASP A 447 17.43 20.25 22.95
CA ASP A 447 17.93 19.69 24.21
C ASP A 447 17.12 18.45 24.67
N ASP A 448 17.85 17.45 25.19
CA ASP A 448 17.45 16.11 25.70
C ASP A 448 16.84 16.13 27.12
N SER A 449 16.12 15.05 27.49
CA SER A 449 16.10 14.49 28.86
C SER A 449 15.36 13.13 28.92
N ASP A 450 16.07 12.09 29.36
CA ASP A 450 15.61 10.73 29.73
C ASP A 450 14.79 10.68 31.03
N ASP A 451 13.94 9.64 31.21
CA ASP A 451 14.18 8.51 32.15
C ASP A 451 12.98 7.53 32.27
N ASP A 452 13.33 6.26 32.55
CA ASP A 452 12.55 5.01 32.68
C ASP A 452 11.49 4.98 33.82
N ASP A 453 10.50 4.06 33.76
CA ASP A 453 10.42 2.97 34.74
C ASP A 453 9.41 1.83 34.46
N THR A 454 9.73 0.69 35.08
CA THR A 454 9.28 -0.69 34.82
C THR A 454 8.23 -1.17 35.84
N SER A 455 7.24 -2.00 35.47
CA SER A 455 6.63 -2.96 36.43
C SER A 455 5.92 -4.17 35.79
N SER A 456 5.76 -5.25 36.57
CA SER A 456 5.59 -6.65 36.14
C SER A 456 4.33 -7.37 36.68
N PHE A 457 3.71 -8.18 35.80
CA PHE A 457 2.89 -9.42 35.92
C PHE A 457 2.02 -9.75 37.15
N VAL A 458 0.78 -10.26 36.90
CA VAL A 458 0.22 -11.53 37.44
C VAL A 458 -0.82 -12.13 36.46
N THR A 459 -0.75 -13.43 36.16
CA THR A 459 -1.68 -14.16 35.27
C THR A 459 -2.69 -15.01 36.06
N ALA A 460 -3.95 -15.04 35.62
CA ALA A 460 -5.05 -15.89 36.12
C ALA A 460 -5.40 -17.03 35.12
N PRO A 461 -6.17 -18.07 35.50
CA PRO A 461 -6.19 -19.37 34.82
C PRO A 461 -6.87 -19.39 33.44
N LEU A 462 -6.41 -20.31 32.60
CA LEU A 462 -6.72 -20.46 31.17
C LEU A 462 -8.13 -20.98 30.87
N SER A 463 -8.91 -20.15 30.17
CA SER A 463 -9.98 -20.53 29.24
C SER A 463 -9.38 -21.20 27.98
N PRO A 464 -10.17 -21.91 27.15
CA PRO A 464 -9.69 -22.55 25.92
C PRO A 464 -8.84 -21.58 25.08
N THR A 465 -7.58 -21.97 24.84
CA THR A 465 -6.61 -21.17 24.11
C THR A 465 -6.98 -21.13 22.64
N PHE A 466 -7.58 -20.03 22.20
CA PHE A 466 -7.63 -19.68 20.79
C PHE A 466 -6.28 -19.09 20.42
N PRO A 467 -5.64 -19.50 19.31
CA PRO A 467 -4.44 -18.83 18.85
C PRO A 467 -4.77 -17.34 18.64
N PRO A 468 -3.91 -16.39 19.07
CA PRO A 468 -4.14 -14.97 18.83
C PRO A 468 -4.00 -14.74 17.33
N VAL A 469 -5.13 -14.74 16.60
CA VAL A 469 -5.09 -14.69 15.14
C VAL A 469 -4.90 -13.24 14.66
N ALA A 470 -5.44 -12.25 15.36
CA ALA A 470 -5.42 -10.82 14.96
C ALA A 470 -4.39 -9.98 15.71
N VAL A 471 -3.10 -10.30 15.55
CA VAL A 471 -1.99 -9.66 16.27
C VAL A 471 -1.73 -8.24 15.76
N GLU A 472 -1.60 -8.10 14.44
CA GLU A 472 -1.28 -6.83 13.76
C GLU A 472 -2.28 -6.49 12.65
N THR A 473 -3.39 -7.21 12.58
CA THR A 473 -4.42 -7.01 11.58
C THR A 473 -5.27 -5.77 11.87
N LEU A 474 -5.51 -5.45 13.14
CA LEU A 474 -6.39 -4.35 13.55
C LEU A 474 -5.60 -3.04 13.65
N PRO A 475 -6.06 -1.93 13.02
CA PRO A 475 -5.42 -0.64 13.16
C PRO A 475 -5.65 -0.03 14.55
N MET A 476 -4.65 0.70 15.04
CA MET A 476 -4.73 1.48 16.28
C MET A 476 -5.25 2.88 15.98
N ARG A 477 -5.92 3.48 16.97
CA ARG A 477 -6.18 4.93 16.98
C ARG A 477 -4.85 5.64 17.16
N TYR A 478 -4.63 6.66 16.35
CA TYR A 478 -3.40 7.43 16.44
C TYR A 478 -3.40 8.30 17.69
N ASP A 479 -2.37 8.16 18.50
CA ASP A 479 -2.08 9.03 19.62
C ASP A 479 -0.90 9.93 19.27
N HIS A 480 -1.17 11.23 19.17
CA HIS A 480 -0.14 12.21 18.85
C HIS A 480 0.90 12.36 19.96
N THR A 481 0.51 12.16 21.23
CA THR A 481 1.40 12.36 22.39
C THR A 481 2.44 11.25 22.48
N HIS A 482 2.06 10.00 22.15
CA HIS A 482 2.94 8.83 22.14
C HIS A 482 3.30 8.37 20.71
N ARG A 483 3.36 9.31 19.76
CA ARG A 483 3.50 8.99 18.31
C ARG A 483 4.74 8.17 17.97
N GLU A 484 5.86 8.40 18.66
CA GLU A 484 7.13 7.71 18.40
C GLU A 484 7.07 6.26 18.93
N GLU A 485 6.54 6.06 20.12
CA GLU A 485 6.31 4.73 20.70
C GLU A 485 5.31 3.91 19.87
N GLN A 486 4.21 4.52 19.44
CA GLN A 486 3.25 3.88 18.53
C GLN A 486 3.92 3.47 17.21
N ALA A 487 4.76 4.34 16.64
CA ALA A 487 5.47 4.04 15.39
C ALA A 487 6.45 2.87 15.53
N VAL A 488 7.23 2.84 16.63
CA VAL A 488 8.12 1.72 16.95
C VAL A 488 7.31 0.43 17.12
N THR A 489 6.17 0.49 17.82
CA THR A 489 5.28 -0.66 18.04
C THR A 489 4.76 -1.24 16.71
N VAL A 490 4.34 -0.38 15.78
CA VAL A 490 3.89 -0.79 14.43
C VAL A 490 5.04 -1.36 13.60
N ALA A 491 6.24 -0.80 13.71
CA ALA A 491 7.41 -1.27 12.95
C ALA A 491 7.94 -2.63 13.46
N MET A 492 7.99 -2.81 14.78
CA MET A 492 8.59 -3.97 15.46
C MET A 492 7.62 -5.15 15.64
N GLY A 493 6.34 -4.96 15.31
CA GLY A 493 5.36 -6.04 15.24
C GLY A 493 4.80 -6.48 16.59
N GLY A 494 4.31 -5.52 17.40
CA GLY A 494 3.47 -5.80 18.57
C GLY A 494 4.13 -6.58 19.71
N ARG A 495 5.46 -6.74 19.73
CA ARG A 495 6.19 -7.39 20.85
C ARG A 495 6.50 -6.45 22.02
N VAL A 496 6.19 -5.17 21.89
CA VAL A 496 6.25 -4.18 22.99
C VAL A 496 4.91 -4.24 23.73
N THR A 497 4.97 -4.32 25.06
CA THR A 497 3.85 -4.55 25.99
C THR A 497 2.57 -3.80 25.60
N HIS A 498 1.47 -4.57 25.48
CA HIS A 498 0.16 -4.16 24.94
C HIS A 498 -0.65 -3.17 25.82
N GLU A 499 -0.10 -2.65 26.90
CA GLU A 499 -0.83 -1.82 27.87
C GLU A 499 -0.71 -0.33 27.51
N GLY A 500 -1.54 0.17 26.58
CA GLY A 500 -1.62 1.64 26.42
C GLY A 500 -2.39 2.19 25.22
N PHE A 501 -2.45 1.48 24.09
CA PHE A 501 -3.02 2.05 22.85
C PHE A 501 -4.41 1.53 22.48
N ASP A 502 -5.31 2.45 22.19
CA ASP A 502 -6.67 2.18 21.75
C ASP A 502 -6.71 1.64 20.32
N TYR A 503 -7.57 0.64 20.07
CA TYR A 503 -7.81 0.10 18.73
C TYR A 503 -9.06 0.72 18.11
N ALA A 504 -9.03 0.91 16.79
CA ALA A 504 -10.20 1.47 16.10
C ALA A 504 -11.26 0.42 15.79
N ILE A 505 -10.83 -0.84 15.69
CA ILE A 505 -11.70 -2.00 15.52
C ILE A 505 -11.38 -2.94 16.68
N GLU A 506 -12.34 -3.14 17.55
CA GLU A 506 -12.21 -4.03 18.72
C GLU A 506 -12.84 -5.40 18.45
N ASP A 507 -13.78 -5.46 17.52
CA ASP A 507 -14.59 -6.63 17.21
C ASP A 507 -14.13 -7.31 15.92
N TYR A 508 -13.94 -8.64 15.95
CA TYR A 508 -13.53 -9.40 14.76
C TYR A 508 -14.11 -10.81 14.75
N TYR A 509 -14.13 -11.41 13.56
CA TYR A 509 -14.54 -12.80 13.38
C TYR A 509 -13.32 -13.67 13.05
N THR A 510 -13.34 -14.92 13.52
CA THR A 510 -12.38 -15.95 13.12
C THR A 510 -13.14 -17.13 12.54
N LEU A 511 -12.75 -17.59 11.35
CA LEU A 511 -13.35 -18.74 10.68
C LEU A 511 -12.36 -19.90 10.66
N ARG A 512 -12.81 -21.08 11.08
CA ARG A 512 -12.07 -22.34 10.87
C ARG A 512 -12.49 -22.96 9.56
N LEU A 513 -11.62 -22.88 8.57
CA LEU A 513 -11.81 -23.40 7.23
C LEU A 513 -11.23 -24.81 7.14
N ARG A 514 -12.00 -25.79 6.66
CA ARG A 514 -11.52 -27.14 6.35
C ARG A 514 -11.38 -27.30 4.84
N ALA A 515 -10.16 -27.52 4.37
CA ALA A 515 -9.88 -27.72 2.95
C ALA A 515 -10.61 -28.96 2.42
N LEU A 516 -11.29 -28.84 1.27
CA LEU A 516 -12.02 -29.94 0.65
C LEU A 516 -11.12 -31.01 0.05
N SER A 517 -9.88 -30.66 -0.28
CA SER A 517 -8.93 -31.52 -0.98
C SER A 517 -8.28 -32.58 -0.09
N ASP A 518 -7.99 -32.23 1.17
CA ASP A 518 -7.24 -33.08 2.10
C ASP A 518 -7.68 -32.97 3.57
N GLY A 519 -8.71 -32.18 3.87
CA GLY A 519 -9.27 -32.05 5.22
C GLY A 519 -8.43 -31.20 6.18
N VAL A 520 -7.31 -30.63 5.73
CA VAL A 520 -6.48 -29.73 6.56
C VAL A 520 -7.31 -28.52 6.97
N SER A 521 -7.21 -28.15 8.25
CA SER A 521 -7.95 -27.02 8.81
C SER A 521 -7.03 -25.83 9.07
N VAL A 522 -7.49 -24.63 8.72
CA VAL A 522 -6.79 -23.36 8.95
C VAL A 522 -7.72 -22.35 9.61
N HIS A 523 -7.17 -21.46 10.41
CA HIS A 523 -7.90 -20.36 11.03
C HIS A 523 -7.60 -19.08 10.27
N ALA A 524 -8.64 -18.33 9.91
CA ALA A 524 -8.50 -17.05 9.23
C ALA A 524 -9.36 -15.98 9.90
N ILE A 525 -8.79 -14.78 10.05
CA ILE A 525 -9.50 -13.59 10.52
C ILE A 525 -10.42 -13.13 9.40
N PHE A 526 -11.64 -12.72 9.75
CA PHE A 526 -12.56 -12.08 8.84
C PHE A 526 -13.03 -10.76 9.44
N LEU A 527 -12.80 -9.67 8.70
CA LEU A 527 -13.19 -8.32 9.08
C LEU A 527 -14.19 -7.79 8.03
N PRO A 528 -15.49 -7.96 8.25
CA PRO A 528 -16.48 -7.39 7.34
C PRO A 528 -16.41 -5.86 7.40
N HIS A 529 -16.17 -5.23 6.26
CA HIS A 529 -16.18 -3.76 6.18
C HIS A 529 -17.58 -3.22 6.46
N SER A 530 -17.66 -2.22 7.33
CA SER A 530 -18.89 -1.44 7.50
C SER A 530 -19.05 -0.49 6.32
N SER A 531 -20.26 -0.43 5.78
CA SER A 531 -20.67 0.44 4.68
C SER A 531 -20.59 1.95 5.00
N SER A 532 -20.40 2.30 6.27
CA SER A 532 -20.10 3.67 6.74
C SER A 532 -18.64 4.10 6.53
N SER A 533 -17.75 3.17 6.21
CA SER A 533 -16.38 3.52 5.82
C SER A 533 -16.39 4.06 4.39
N SER A 534 -16.01 5.32 4.22
CA SER A 534 -16.03 6.11 2.96
C SER A 534 -15.16 5.55 1.82
N LEU A 535 -14.73 4.30 1.91
CA LEU A 535 -13.58 3.72 1.23
C LEU A 535 -13.96 2.69 0.17
N SER A 536 -15.23 2.34 0.07
CA SER A 536 -15.73 1.39 -0.91
C SER A 536 -16.84 2.05 -1.73
N PRO A 537 -16.89 1.83 -3.04
CA PRO A 537 -18.05 2.20 -3.85
C PRO A 537 -19.27 1.48 -3.26
N PRO A 538 -20.49 2.03 -3.42
CA PRO A 538 -21.69 1.40 -2.88
C PRO A 538 -21.78 -0.03 -3.41
N LEU A 539 -21.47 -0.99 -2.55
CA LEU A 539 -21.55 -2.41 -2.86
C LEU A 539 -23.01 -2.73 -3.17
N LEU A 540 -23.22 -3.66 -4.10
CA LEU A 540 -24.57 -4.08 -4.48
C LEU A 540 -25.37 -4.44 -3.21
N PRO A 541 -26.64 -3.99 -3.09
CA PRO A 541 -27.48 -4.32 -1.97
C PRO A 541 -27.54 -5.83 -1.76
N HIS A 542 -27.40 -6.29 -0.52
CA HIS A 542 -27.51 -7.70 -0.19
C HIS A 542 -28.19 -7.89 1.17
N ALA A 543 -28.53 -9.14 1.49
CA ALA A 543 -29.42 -9.46 2.61
C ALA A 543 -28.70 -9.62 3.97
N ASN A 544 -27.40 -9.30 4.07
CA ASN A 544 -26.57 -9.57 5.26
C ASN A 544 -26.61 -11.06 5.71
N THR A 545 -26.76 -12.00 4.77
CA THR A 545 -26.52 -13.43 5.02
C THR A 545 -25.03 -13.73 4.98
N TRP A 546 -24.58 -14.80 5.64
CA TRP A 546 -23.16 -15.19 5.62
C TRP A 546 -22.57 -15.30 4.22
N THR A 547 -23.29 -15.95 3.29
CA THR A 547 -22.83 -16.08 1.90
C THR A 547 -22.61 -14.71 1.24
N SER A 548 -23.54 -13.77 1.43
CA SER A 548 -23.40 -12.42 0.88
C SER A 548 -22.30 -11.61 1.56
N ILE A 549 -22.16 -11.72 2.89
CA ILE A 549 -21.14 -11.02 3.66
C ILE A 549 -19.75 -11.52 3.26
N LEU A 550 -19.57 -12.83 3.08
CA LEU A 550 -18.29 -13.43 2.68
C LEU A 550 -17.92 -13.10 1.23
N SER A 551 -18.89 -13.08 0.29
CA SER A 551 -18.59 -12.75 -1.11
C SER A 551 -18.37 -11.25 -1.34
N HIS A 552 -18.97 -10.39 -0.51
CA HIS A 552 -18.73 -8.94 -0.55
C HIS A 552 -17.57 -8.50 0.36
N GLY A 553 -17.21 -9.30 1.37
CA GLY A 553 -16.31 -8.96 2.48
C GLY A 553 -16.74 -7.73 3.27
N ALA A 554 -18.05 -7.45 3.28
CA ALA A 554 -18.64 -6.25 3.88
C ALA A 554 -20.09 -6.52 4.29
N PHE A 555 -20.61 -5.67 5.18
CA PHE A 555 -22.03 -5.55 5.42
C PHE A 555 -22.70 -4.69 4.36
N SER A 556 -24.00 -4.89 4.16
CA SER A 556 -24.77 -4.13 3.19
C SER A 556 -24.82 -2.65 3.57
N SER A 557 -24.80 -1.77 2.56
CA SER A 557 -25.06 -0.34 2.70
C SER A 557 -26.52 0.01 2.94
N HIS A 558 -27.46 -0.91 2.64
CA HIS A 558 -28.89 -0.64 2.66
C HIS A 558 -29.62 -1.22 3.88
N LYS A 559 -28.93 -2.00 4.70
CA LYS A 559 -29.47 -2.60 5.92
C LYS A 559 -28.44 -2.50 7.04
N PRO A 560 -28.86 -2.22 8.28
CA PRO A 560 -27.93 -2.23 9.41
C PRO A 560 -27.24 -3.60 9.52
N PRO A 561 -25.98 -3.64 9.97
CA PRO A 561 -25.30 -4.89 10.24
C PRO A 561 -26.07 -5.68 11.32
N PRO A 562 -26.22 -7.01 11.18
CA PRO A 562 -26.80 -7.85 12.22
C PRO A 562 -25.96 -7.77 13.50
N SER A 563 -26.58 -7.99 14.66
CA SER A 563 -25.82 -8.11 15.90
C SER A 563 -24.86 -9.32 15.81
N PRO A 564 -23.71 -9.31 16.52
CA PRO A 564 -22.81 -10.45 16.53
C PRO A 564 -23.49 -11.76 16.92
N ALA A 565 -24.42 -11.72 17.89
CA ALA A 565 -25.19 -12.89 18.32
C ALA A 565 -26.12 -13.40 17.20
N ASP A 566 -26.83 -12.51 16.52
CA ASP A 566 -27.70 -12.88 15.40
C ASP A 566 -26.87 -13.47 14.26
N LEU A 567 -25.72 -12.87 13.95
CA LEU A 567 -24.85 -13.33 12.88
C LEU A 567 -24.27 -14.73 13.20
N ILE A 568 -23.82 -14.95 14.44
CA ILE A 568 -23.39 -16.28 14.90
C ILE A 568 -24.55 -17.30 14.85
N SER A 569 -25.77 -16.91 15.21
CA SER A 569 -26.94 -17.80 15.11
C SER A 569 -27.23 -18.23 13.66
N MET A 570 -27.00 -17.33 12.69
CA MET A 570 -27.15 -17.61 11.26
C MET A 570 -26.02 -18.46 10.67
N ALA A 571 -24.92 -18.70 11.39
CA ALA A 571 -23.76 -19.43 10.87
C ALA A 571 -24.08 -20.90 10.50
N ALA A 572 -25.18 -21.47 11.00
CA ALA A 572 -25.69 -22.76 10.55
C ALA A 572 -25.95 -22.81 9.02
N GLN A 573 -26.18 -21.66 8.36
CA GLN A 573 -26.30 -21.56 6.90
C GLN A 573 -25.02 -21.98 6.15
N LEU A 574 -23.86 -21.92 6.82
CA LEU A 574 -22.55 -22.28 6.27
C LEU A 574 -22.29 -23.80 6.29
N THR A 575 -23.13 -24.58 6.99
CA THR A 575 -22.99 -26.03 7.10
C THR A 575 -22.97 -26.67 5.70
N ASN A 576 -21.94 -27.48 5.42
CA ASN A 576 -21.75 -28.16 4.13
C ASN A 576 -21.65 -27.24 2.90
N GLN A 577 -21.49 -25.93 3.08
CA GLN A 577 -21.30 -25.01 1.96
C GLN A 577 -19.88 -25.13 1.41
N ARG A 578 -19.77 -25.40 0.12
CA ARG A 578 -18.48 -25.45 -0.59
C ARG A 578 -18.12 -24.04 -1.03
N LEU A 579 -16.99 -23.54 -0.54
CA LEU A 579 -16.54 -22.18 -0.81
C LEU A 579 -15.18 -22.18 -1.52
N VAL A 580 -14.97 -21.21 -2.40
CA VAL A 580 -13.62 -20.74 -2.76
C VAL A 580 -13.26 -19.63 -1.79
N CYS A 581 -12.30 -19.87 -0.90
CA CYS A 581 -11.81 -18.89 0.06
C CYS A 581 -10.55 -18.21 -0.48
N VAL A 582 -10.55 -16.88 -0.50
CA VAL A 582 -9.39 -16.04 -0.82
C VAL A 582 -8.74 -15.61 0.49
N LEU A 583 -7.51 -16.04 0.70
CA LEU A 583 -6.75 -15.83 1.92
C LEU A 583 -5.56 -14.92 1.65
N GLU A 584 -5.40 -13.89 2.46
CA GLU A 584 -4.20 -13.05 2.50
C GLU A 584 -3.34 -13.56 3.65
N ALA A 585 -2.15 -14.05 3.33
CA ALA A 585 -1.17 -14.46 4.31
C ALA A 585 -0.13 -13.35 4.51
N CYS A 586 0.22 -13.07 5.76
CA CYS A 586 1.31 -12.16 6.10
C CYS A 586 2.16 -12.74 7.23
N HIS A 587 3.46 -12.92 6.99
CA HIS A 587 4.38 -13.44 8.00
C HIS A 587 4.84 -12.31 8.93
N LEU A 588 4.54 -12.41 10.23
CA LEU A 588 4.85 -11.37 11.23
C LEU A 588 6.22 -11.56 11.91
N GLY A 589 6.95 -12.61 11.56
CA GLY A 589 8.25 -12.92 12.15
C GLY A 589 8.19 -14.13 13.07
N GLY A 590 9.33 -14.73 13.40
CA GLY A 590 9.37 -15.96 14.20
C GLY A 590 8.51 -17.08 13.57
N ALA A 591 7.62 -17.68 14.37
CA ALA A 591 6.67 -18.70 13.93
C ALA A 591 5.23 -18.16 13.74
N THR A 592 5.09 -16.83 13.58
CA THR A 592 3.78 -16.18 13.51
C THR A 592 3.44 -15.73 12.09
N THR A 593 2.31 -16.22 11.59
CA THR A 593 1.71 -15.82 10.32
C THR A 593 0.22 -15.57 10.53
N GLU A 594 -0.27 -14.43 10.04
CA GLU A 594 -1.69 -14.13 10.01
C GLU A 594 -2.29 -14.59 8.67
N LEU A 595 -3.50 -15.15 8.75
CA LEU A 595 -4.34 -15.41 7.60
C LEU A 595 -5.60 -14.57 7.70
N ILE A 596 -5.86 -13.73 6.69
CA ILE A 596 -7.06 -12.92 6.60
C ILE A 596 -7.91 -13.43 5.44
N LEU A 597 -9.17 -13.77 5.71
CA LEU A 597 -10.15 -14.12 4.70
C LEU A 597 -10.65 -12.83 4.03
N SER A 598 -10.21 -12.55 2.81
CA SER A 598 -10.64 -11.34 2.09
C SER A 598 -11.98 -11.54 1.38
N ARG A 599 -12.22 -12.75 0.84
CA ARG A 599 -13.46 -13.17 0.18
C ARG A 599 -13.72 -14.66 0.37
N ALA A 600 -14.99 -15.06 0.37
CA ALA A 600 -15.35 -16.44 0.08
C ALA A 600 -16.55 -16.52 -0.87
N PHE A 601 -16.41 -17.29 -1.93
CA PHE A 601 -17.44 -17.43 -2.98
C PHE A 601 -18.07 -18.81 -2.91
N HIS A 602 -19.41 -18.86 -2.96
CA HIS A 602 -20.13 -20.12 -3.01
C HIS A 602 -19.89 -20.86 -4.34
N LEU A 603 -19.55 -22.14 -4.25
CA LEU A 603 -19.48 -23.05 -5.40
C LEU A 603 -20.81 -23.79 -5.52
N PRO A 604 -21.58 -23.59 -6.61
CA PRO A 604 -22.73 -24.44 -6.88
C PRO A 604 -22.28 -25.90 -7.03
N ASN A 605 -23.14 -26.82 -6.57
CA ASN A 605 -22.88 -28.25 -6.58
C ASN A 605 -22.74 -28.83 -7.99
#